data_AF-A0A8X8BTE3-F1
#
_entry.id   AF-A0A8X8BTE3-F1
#
_cell.length_a   1.000
_cell.length_b   1.000
_cell.length_c   1.000
_cell.angle_alpha   90.00
_cell.angle_beta   90.00
_cell.angle_gamma   90.00
#
_symmetry.space_group_name_H-M   'P 1'
#
loop_
_entity.id
_entity.type
_entity.pdbx_description
1 polymer ?
#
loop_
_entity_poly.entity_id
_entity_poly.type
_entity_poly.pdbx_seq_one_letter_code
_entity_poly.pdbx_strand_id
1 'polypeptide(L)'
;MDREFEDMDSAGRWQNLYMEIRNQSYDSSYKVAKYPENRNRNRYRDVSPFDHSRVKLQNTENDYINASLVLVEEAQRSYILTQGPLRNTCGHFWLMIWEQKSRAVIMLNRVIEKGSEKCAQYWPTKDDQEMYFSDTGFHLKLISEDVKSYFTVRELQLEDIKMDKRKDPSSVDIKKILLDMRKYRMGLIQTPDQLRFSYLAVIEGAKYIMGDSSVQERWKELSNEDQKPSSPTQNIKHCTENCNGARISPLIKEEHAIETKIPEVAVKQECTDGNTASSIRKRKREDRIAGTAQKVQEMKQKLSKAEIKRKRWIYWKPILINVGAIGVLVFGAYVCWRLYVR
;
A
#
# COMPACT_ATOMS: atom_id res chain seq x y z
N MET A 1 11.46 22.11 32.01
CA MET A 1 12.20 21.99 30.74
C MET A 1 13.66 22.41 30.87
N ASP A 2 14.11 23.65 30.63
CA ASP A 2 15.56 23.93 30.54
C ASP A 2 16.36 23.57 31.81
N ARG A 3 15.94 24.07 32.98
CA ARG A 3 16.55 23.68 34.28
C ARG A 3 16.47 22.18 34.57
N GLU A 4 15.38 21.54 34.17
CA GLU A 4 15.18 20.09 34.33
C GLU A 4 16.09 19.29 33.40
N PHE A 5 16.36 19.78 32.18
CA PHE A 5 17.35 19.23 31.27
C PHE A 5 18.76 19.36 31.86
N GLU A 6 19.13 20.53 32.37
CA GLU A 6 20.42 20.76 33.04
C GLU A 6 20.61 19.85 34.27
N ASP A 7 19.59 19.71 35.11
CA ASP A 7 19.56 18.81 36.28
C ASP A 7 19.58 17.31 35.89
N MET A 8 19.08 16.95 34.71
CA MET A 8 19.08 15.58 34.20
C MET A 8 20.42 15.20 33.58
N ASP A 9 21.04 16.13 32.84
CA ASP A 9 22.29 15.94 32.13
C ASP A 9 23.49 15.96 33.11
N SER A 10 23.56 16.96 33.99
CA SER A 10 24.60 17.08 35.02
C SER A 10 24.63 15.89 35.99
N ALA A 11 23.47 15.33 36.31
CA ALA A 11 23.33 14.15 37.17
C ALA A 11 23.39 12.81 36.40
N GLY A 12 23.51 12.82 35.06
CA GLY A 12 23.56 11.62 34.24
C GLY A 12 22.30 10.73 34.31
N ARG A 13 21.13 11.29 34.65
CA ARG A 13 19.93 10.52 35.02
C ARG A 13 19.08 10.04 33.84
N TRP A 14 19.43 10.38 32.60
CA TRP A 14 18.66 10.05 31.39
C TRP A 14 18.28 8.57 31.27
N GLN A 15 19.19 7.66 31.63
CA GLN A 15 18.92 6.21 31.57
C GLN A 15 17.85 5.76 32.57
N ASN A 16 17.77 6.40 33.74
CA ASN A 16 16.79 6.09 34.77
C ASN A 16 15.40 6.58 34.33
N LEU A 17 15.30 7.83 33.87
CA LEU A 17 14.05 8.39 33.34
C LEU A 17 13.53 7.59 32.13
N TYR A 18 14.42 7.17 31.22
CA TYR A 18 14.04 6.30 30.10
C TYR A 18 13.45 4.96 30.57
N MET A 19 14.07 4.33 31.57
CA MET A 19 13.57 3.07 32.14
C MET A 19 12.26 3.26 32.91
N GLU A 20 12.09 4.38 33.60
CA GLU A 20 10.85 4.76 34.28
C GLU A 20 9.70 4.92 33.27
N ILE A 21 9.87 5.75 32.25
CA ILE A 21 8.88 5.94 31.17
C ILE A 21 8.54 4.61 30.51
N ARG A 22 9.54 3.76 30.24
CA ARG A 22 9.33 2.43 29.66
C ARG A 22 8.53 1.50 30.57
N ASN A 23 8.73 1.56 31.88
CA ASN A 23 8.01 0.73 32.85
C ASN A 23 6.58 1.24 33.11
N GLN A 24 6.35 2.55 32.96
CA GLN A 24 5.02 3.17 33.04
C GLN A 24 4.24 3.12 31.71
N SER A 25 4.89 2.74 30.60
CA SER A 25 4.27 2.69 29.28
C SER A 25 3.13 1.67 29.22
N TYR A 26 1.96 2.11 28.76
CA TYR A 26 0.78 1.27 28.62
C TYR A 26 1.00 0.15 27.58
N ASP A 27 0.71 -1.09 27.96
CA ASP A 27 0.63 -2.22 27.05
C ASP A 27 -0.84 -2.50 26.67
N SER A 28 -1.07 -2.87 25.42
CA SER A 28 -2.40 -3.07 24.86
C SER A 28 -2.40 -4.23 23.88
N SER A 29 -3.57 -4.77 23.56
CA SER A 29 -3.68 -5.89 22.63
C SER A 29 -3.13 -5.52 21.25
N TYR A 30 -2.33 -6.39 20.65
CA TYR A 30 -1.83 -6.31 19.25
C TYR A 30 -2.01 -7.67 18.54
N LYS A 31 -3.09 -8.39 18.86
CA LYS A 31 -3.36 -9.77 18.42
C LYS A 31 -3.45 -9.87 16.90
N VAL A 32 -4.11 -8.91 16.24
CA VAL A 32 -4.28 -8.92 14.77
C VAL A 32 -2.93 -8.89 14.07
N ALA A 33 -1.97 -8.13 14.61
CA ALA A 33 -0.61 -8.05 14.08
C ALA A 33 0.18 -9.36 14.21
N LYS A 34 -0.24 -10.30 15.06
CA LYS A 34 0.42 -11.60 15.27
C LYS A 34 -0.25 -12.77 14.54
N TYR A 35 -1.38 -12.56 13.86
CA TYR A 35 -2.02 -13.61 13.06
C TYR A 35 -1.06 -14.14 11.97
N PRO A 36 -1.06 -15.46 11.67
CA PRO A 36 -0.11 -16.07 10.74
C PRO A 36 -0.05 -15.40 9.36
N GLU A 37 -1.21 -15.04 8.81
CA GLU A 37 -1.41 -14.34 7.54
C GLU A 37 -0.83 -12.92 7.52
N ASN A 38 -0.65 -12.30 8.68
CA ASN A 38 -0.08 -10.95 8.83
C ASN A 38 1.44 -10.96 9.08
N ARG A 39 2.05 -12.14 9.25
CA ARG A 39 3.48 -12.28 9.51
C ARG A 39 4.36 -11.66 8.42
N ASN A 40 3.96 -11.74 7.15
CA ASN A 40 4.67 -11.16 6.01
C ASN A 40 4.35 -9.67 5.76
N ARG A 41 3.44 -9.07 6.55
CA ARG A 41 3.12 -7.63 6.52
C ARG A 41 3.91 -6.84 7.58
N ASN A 42 4.63 -7.52 8.46
CA ASN A 42 5.46 -6.91 9.52
C ASN A 42 6.96 -6.96 9.18
N ARG A 43 7.63 -5.80 9.18
CA ARG A 43 9.08 -5.70 8.95
C ARG A 43 9.90 -6.21 10.13
N TYR A 44 9.40 -6.03 11.35
CA TYR A 44 10.03 -6.47 12.60
C TYR A 44 9.03 -7.28 13.43
N ARG A 45 9.49 -8.33 14.11
CA ARG A 45 8.62 -9.25 14.88
C ARG A 45 8.13 -8.61 16.19
N ASP A 46 8.96 -7.72 16.71
CA ASP A 46 8.90 -7.00 17.98
C ASP A 46 8.31 -5.59 17.87
N VAL A 47 7.90 -5.15 16.68
CA VAL A 47 7.20 -3.88 16.44
C VAL A 47 5.85 -4.16 15.80
N SER A 48 4.75 -3.76 16.45
CA SER A 48 3.38 -4.05 16.01
C SER A 48 2.43 -2.96 16.49
N PRO A 49 1.42 -2.57 15.68
CA PRO A 49 0.41 -1.60 16.11
C PRO A 49 -0.55 -2.25 17.12
N PHE A 50 -1.09 -1.45 18.04
CA PHE A 50 -2.15 -1.91 18.93
C PHE A 50 -3.49 -2.03 18.18
N ASP A 51 -4.30 -3.04 18.54
CA ASP A 51 -5.55 -3.39 17.86
C ASP A 51 -6.59 -2.26 17.89
N HIS A 52 -6.55 -1.39 18.91
CA HIS A 52 -7.48 -0.26 19.09
C HIS A 52 -7.10 0.98 18.26
N SER A 53 -5.83 1.16 17.90
CA SER A 53 -5.32 2.34 17.18
C SER A 53 -4.75 2.00 15.80
N ARG A 54 -4.67 0.71 15.41
CA ARG A 54 -4.21 0.31 14.09
C ARG A 54 -5.09 0.92 12.99
N VAL A 55 -4.47 1.35 11.90
CA VAL A 55 -5.20 1.71 10.69
C VAL A 55 -5.75 0.43 10.05
N LYS A 56 -6.97 0.51 9.51
CA LYS A 56 -7.67 -0.62 8.86
C LYS A 56 -7.93 -0.26 7.41
N LEU A 57 -7.31 -1.02 6.50
CA LEU A 57 -7.53 -0.85 5.05
C LEU A 57 -8.96 -1.25 4.69
N GLN A 58 -9.60 -0.49 3.82
CA GLN A 58 -10.89 -0.89 3.23
C GLN A 58 -10.66 -1.65 1.92
N ASN A 59 -11.74 -2.18 1.33
CA ASN A 59 -11.75 -2.76 -0.02
C ASN A 59 -10.65 -3.81 -0.31
N THR A 60 -10.20 -4.53 0.72
CA THR A 60 -9.18 -5.59 0.67
C THR A 60 -9.66 -6.79 1.47
N GLU A 61 -9.21 -8.00 1.13
CA GLU A 61 -9.57 -9.23 1.86
C GLU A 61 -8.97 -9.28 3.27
N ASN A 62 -7.89 -8.52 3.50
CA ASN A 62 -7.19 -8.45 4.77
C ASN A 62 -6.89 -6.98 5.09
N ASP A 63 -7.59 -6.45 6.11
CA ASP A 63 -7.56 -5.05 6.53
C ASP A 63 -6.22 -4.61 7.17
N TYR A 64 -5.26 -5.52 7.35
CA TYR A 64 -4.08 -5.27 8.15
C TYR A 64 -2.96 -4.53 7.41
N ILE A 65 -2.52 -3.45 8.03
CA ILE A 65 -1.25 -2.77 7.78
C ILE A 65 -0.58 -2.44 9.12
N ASN A 66 0.76 -2.51 9.18
CA ASN A 66 1.52 -2.11 10.37
C ASN A 66 1.63 -0.58 10.44
N ALA A 67 0.53 0.05 10.84
CA ALA A 67 0.38 1.49 11.03
C ALA A 67 -0.56 1.79 12.20
N SER A 68 -0.28 2.83 12.97
CA SER A 68 -1.10 3.31 14.09
C SER A 68 -1.52 4.75 13.87
N LEU A 69 -2.80 5.05 14.09
CA LEU A 69 -3.31 6.40 14.23
C LEU A 69 -3.00 6.92 15.64
N VAL A 70 -2.28 8.04 15.72
CA VAL A 70 -1.91 8.72 16.96
C VAL A 70 -2.62 10.06 16.99
N LEU A 71 -3.58 10.19 17.91
CA LEU A 71 -4.25 11.44 18.22
C LEU A 71 -3.49 12.14 19.35
N VAL A 72 -3.11 13.40 19.13
CA VAL A 72 -2.54 14.28 20.14
C VAL A 72 -3.55 15.39 20.40
N GLU A 73 -4.41 15.17 21.40
CA GLU A 73 -5.58 16.01 21.69
C GLU A 73 -5.19 17.45 22.02
N GLU A 74 -4.19 17.64 22.88
CA GLU A 74 -3.65 18.95 23.28
C GLU A 74 -3.16 19.79 22.08
N ALA A 75 -2.56 19.12 21.09
CA ALA A 75 -2.08 19.76 19.85
C ALA A 75 -3.14 19.82 18.74
N GLN A 76 -4.36 19.31 18.99
CA GLN A 76 -5.44 19.10 18.03
C GLN A 76 -4.97 18.46 16.71
N ARG A 77 -4.04 17.50 16.80
CA ARG A 77 -3.34 16.96 15.63
C ARG A 77 -3.33 15.44 15.64
N SER A 78 -3.57 14.87 14.46
CA SER A 78 -3.49 13.43 14.21
C SER A 78 -2.30 13.10 13.33
N TYR A 79 -1.67 11.96 13.59
CA TYR A 79 -0.56 11.42 12.82
C TYR A 79 -0.80 9.94 12.52
N ILE A 80 -0.31 9.46 11.38
CA ILE A 80 -0.20 8.01 11.14
C ILE A 80 1.28 7.64 11.22
N LEU A 81 1.64 6.84 12.23
CA LEU A 81 2.97 6.26 12.37
C LEU A 81 2.95 4.86 11.78
N THR A 82 3.87 4.57 10.86
CA THR A 82 3.89 3.31 10.11
C THR A 82 5.33 2.84 9.88
N GLN A 83 5.52 1.53 9.69
CA GLN A 83 6.83 0.99 9.32
C GLN A 83 7.23 1.44 7.90
N GLY A 84 8.53 1.48 7.60
CA GLY A 84 9.01 1.61 6.22
C GLY A 84 8.47 0.45 5.37
N PRO A 85 7.67 0.70 4.30
CA PRO A 85 6.98 -0.35 3.55
C PRO A 85 7.87 -1.52 3.12
N LEU A 86 7.31 -2.73 3.18
CA LEU A 86 7.88 -3.92 2.55
C LEU A 86 7.49 -3.93 1.08
N ARG A 87 8.22 -4.70 0.25
CA ARG A 87 7.95 -4.81 -1.20
C ARG A 87 6.52 -5.27 -1.51
N ASN A 88 5.98 -6.17 -0.69
CA ASN A 88 4.60 -6.67 -0.74
C ASN A 88 3.58 -5.79 0.02
N THR A 89 3.99 -4.63 0.55
CA THR A 89 3.10 -3.69 1.24
C THR A 89 3.18 -2.25 0.71
N CYS A 90 3.88 -2.01 -0.41
CA CYS A 90 3.89 -0.68 -1.04
C CYS A 90 2.49 -0.28 -1.54
N GLY A 91 1.77 -1.19 -2.22
CA GLY A 91 0.39 -0.92 -2.65
C GLY A 91 -0.55 -0.65 -1.48
N HIS A 92 -0.46 -1.46 -0.42
CA HIS A 92 -1.19 -1.28 0.83
C HIS A 92 -0.90 0.08 1.53
N PHE A 93 0.35 0.57 1.46
CA PHE A 93 0.75 1.86 2.01
C PHE A 93 0.13 3.04 1.25
N TRP A 94 0.05 2.97 -0.09
CA TRP A 94 -0.61 4.02 -0.88
C TRP A 94 -2.14 3.97 -0.77
N LEU A 95 -2.73 2.78 -0.64
CA LEU A 95 -4.14 2.63 -0.28
C LEU A 95 -4.46 3.31 1.05
N MET A 96 -3.64 3.09 2.08
CA MET A 96 -3.79 3.76 3.38
C MET A 96 -3.75 5.29 3.24
N ILE A 97 -2.80 5.84 2.47
CA ILE A 97 -2.69 7.29 2.24
C ILE A 97 -3.93 7.85 1.56
N TRP A 98 -4.45 7.16 0.54
CA TRP A 98 -5.66 7.54 -0.19
C TRP A 98 -6.91 7.52 0.70
N GLU A 99 -7.16 6.41 1.40
CA GLU A 99 -8.31 6.24 2.29
C GLU A 99 -8.32 7.25 3.44
N GLN A 100 -7.15 7.51 4.03
CA GLN A 100 -6.97 8.46 5.13
C GLN A 100 -6.77 9.90 4.64
N LYS A 101 -6.93 10.18 3.33
CA LYS A 101 -6.83 11.51 2.70
C LYS A 101 -5.56 12.27 3.08
N SER A 102 -4.45 11.55 3.26
CA SER A 102 -3.20 12.10 3.79
C SER A 102 -2.45 12.91 2.72
N ARG A 103 -2.25 14.21 2.97
CA ARG A 103 -1.64 15.14 1.98
C ARG A 103 -0.11 15.05 1.89
N ALA A 104 0.56 14.56 2.94
CA ALA A 104 2.01 14.54 3.06
C ALA A 104 2.52 13.24 3.73
N VAL A 105 3.72 12.82 3.35
CA VAL A 105 4.44 11.67 3.90
C VAL A 105 5.81 12.15 4.38
N ILE A 106 6.15 11.87 5.64
CA ILE A 106 7.45 12.22 6.22
C ILE A 106 8.29 10.95 6.38
N MET A 107 9.36 10.82 5.59
CA MET A 107 10.29 9.69 5.66
C MET A 107 11.56 10.10 6.40
N LEU A 108 11.85 9.44 7.53
CA LEU A 108 12.96 9.78 8.43
C LEU A 108 14.18 8.84 8.32
N ASN A 109 14.14 7.87 7.40
CA ASN A 109 15.21 6.88 7.17
C ASN A 109 15.62 6.85 5.69
N ARG A 110 16.77 6.24 5.38
CA ARG A 110 17.11 5.87 3.99
C ARG A 110 16.60 4.47 3.65
N VAL A 111 16.43 4.20 2.35
CA VAL A 111 16.10 2.87 1.80
C VAL A 111 17.09 1.81 2.31
N ILE A 112 18.39 2.12 2.28
CA ILE A 112 19.47 1.26 2.79
C ILE A 112 20.23 1.99 3.89
N GLU A 113 20.46 1.30 5.01
CA GLU A 113 21.27 1.78 6.12
C GLU A 113 22.19 0.69 6.65
N LYS A 114 23.47 1.01 6.87
CA LYS A 114 24.49 0.05 7.32
C LYS A 114 24.52 -1.24 6.47
N GLY A 115 24.26 -1.10 5.16
CA GLY A 115 24.21 -2.20 4.19
C GLY A 115 22.94 -3.07 4.21
N SER A 116 21.91 -2.71 4.99
CA SER A 116 20.63 -3.44 5.08
C SER A 116 19.46 -2.60 4.55
N GLU A 117 18.53 -3.23 3.83
CA GLU A 117 17.28 -2.58 3.40
C GLU A 117 16.40 -2.29 4.63
N LYS A 118 16.12 -1.01 4.89
CA LYS A 118 15.25 -0.52 5.96
C LYS A 118 13.84 -0.17 5.49
N CYS A 119 13.70 0.12 4.20
CA CYS A 119 12.45 0.45 3.54
C CYS A 119 12.56 0.00 2.08
N ALA A 120 11.46 -0.42 1.45
CA ALA A 120 11.43 -0.63 0.01
C ALA A 120 11.51 0.73 -0.72
N GLN A 121 11.91 0.72 -1.99
CA GLN A 121 11.67 1.85 -2.88
C GLN A 121 10.17 1.89 -3.19
N TYR A 122 9.40 2.68 -2.43
CA TYR A 122 7.94 2.73 -2.52
C TYR A 122 7.41 3.94 -3.30
N TRP A 123 8.30 4.80 -3.79
CA TRP A 123 7.98 5.97 -4.60
C TRP A 123 8.87 6.02 -5.86
N PRO A 124 8.40 6.58 -6.98
CA PRO A 124 9.19 6.74 -8.21
C PRO A 124 10.45 7.59 -7.99
N THR A 125 11.45 7.38 -8.85
CA THR A 125 12.72 8.10 -8.84
C THR A 125 12.91 8.90 -10.13
N LYS A 126 13.98 9.68 -10.26
CA LYS A 126 14.28 10.40 -11.51
C LYS A 126 14.54 9.46 -12.69
N ASP A 127 15.07 8.26 -12.43
CA ASP A 127 15.38 7.26 -13.44
C ASP A 127 14.15 6.38 -13.79
N ASP A 128 13.14 6.36 -12.91
CA ASP A 128 11.93 5.54 -13.01
C ASP A 128 10.75 6.35 -12.45
N GLN A 129 10.17 7.21 -13.29
CA GLN A 129 9.28 8.31 -12.87
C GLN A 129 7.86 7.86 -12.49
N GLU A 130 7.51 6.60 -12.73
CA GLU A 130 6.18 6.06 -12.47
C GLU A 130 6.24 4.75 -11.69
N MET A 131 5.24 4.48 -10.84
CA MET A 131 5.07 3.19 -10.19
C MET A 131 3.61 2.74 -10.23
N TYR A 132 3.41 1.45 -10.54
CA TYR A 132 2.09 0.83 -10.62
C TYR A 132 1.95 -0.23 -9.52
N PHE A 133 0.93 -0.07 -8.67
CA PHE A 133 0.58 -1.02 -7.60
C PHE A 133 -0.67 -1.77 -8.01
N SER A 134 -0.51 -2.89 -8.71
CA SER A 134 -1.62 -3.66 -9.30
C SER A 134 -2.51 -4.37 -8.28
N ASP A 135 -1.98 -4.67 -7.09
CA ASP A 135 -2.70 -5.24 -5.95
C ASP A 135 -3.78 -4.27 -5.42
N THR A 136 -3.40 -3.03 -5.14
CA THR A 136 -4.32 -2.02 -4.63
C THR A 136 -4.96 -1.15 -5.71
N GLY A 137 -4.39 -1.10 -6.91
CA GLY A 137 -4.95 -0.42 -8.08
C GLY A 137 -4.48 1.03 -8.25
N PHE A 138 -3.30 1.39 -7.77
CA PHE A 138 -2.81 2.78 -7.82
C PHE A 138 -1.67 2.98 -8.83
N HIS A 139 -1.67 4.15 -9.45
CA HIS A 139 -0.55 4.71 -10.22
C HIS A 139 0.04 5.88 -9.44
N LEU A 140 1.36 5.99 -9.42
CA LEU A 140 2.09 7.03 -8.70
C LEU A 140 3.15 7.63 -9.62
N LYS A 141 3.08 8.94 -9.86
CA LYS A 141 4.02 9.69 -10.72
C LYS A 141 4.88 10.64 -9.89
N LEU A 142 6.14 10.80 -10.25
CA LEU A 142 7.01 11.86 -9.75
C LEU A 142 6.77 13.14 -10.56
N ILE A 143 6.25 14.18 -9.91
CA ILE A 143 6.00 15.48 -10.56
C ILE A 143 7.21 16.40 -10.42
N SER A 144 7.77 16.50 -9.22
CA SER A 144 8.97 17.30 -8.97
C SER A 144 9.81 16.73 -7.82
N GLU A 145 11.12 17.01 -7.84
CA GLU A 145 12.06 16.65 -6.76
C GLU A 145 13.04 17.79 -6.51
N ASP A 146 12.93 18.40 -5.32
CA ASP A 146 13.82 19.45 -4.82
C ASP A 146 14.75 18.87 -3.74
N VAL A 147 16.04 18.72 -4.08
CA VAL A 147 17.06 18.11 -3.23
C VAL A 147 17.80 19.21 -2.46
N LYS A 148 17.72 19.17 -1.13
CA LYS A 148 18.51 20.01 -0.21
C LYS A 148 19.66 19.21 0.40
N SER A 149 20.49 19.86 1.21
CA SER A 149 21.69 19.26 1.81
C SER A 149 21.42 18.10 2.78
N TYR A 150 20.30 18.14 3.50
CA TYR A 150 19.93 17.11 4.50
C TYR A 150 18.52 16.53 4.33
N PHE A 151 17.73 17.00 3.35
CA PHE A 151 16.40 16.49 3.05
C PHE A 151 16.07 16.62 1.56
N THR A 152 14.96 16.02 1.13
CA THR A 152 14.45 16.12 -0.24
C THR A 152 12.95 16.25 -0.19
N VAL A 153 12.40 17.25 -0.88
CA VAL A 153 10.95 17.39 -1.07
C VAL A 153 10.60 16.77 -2.43
N ARG A 154 9.52 15.99 -2.47
CA ARG A 154 8.97 15.44 -3.70
C ARG A 154 7.51 15.79 -3.81
N GLU A 155 7.09 16.22 -4.98
CA GLU A 155 5.70 16.25 -5.36
C GLU A 155 5.37 14.95 -6.10
N LEU A 156 4.35 14.25 -5.60
CA LEU A 156 3.91 12.98 -6.13
C LEU A 156 2.42 13.09 -6.47
N GLN A 157 2.04 12.58 -7.64
CA GLN A 157 0.64 12.44 -8.06
C GLN A 157 0.23 10.99 -7.88
N LEU A 158 -0.80 10.75 -7.08
CA LEU A 158 -1.38 9.43 -6.82
C LEU A 158 -2.75 9.35 -7.51
N GLU A 159 -2.95 8.33 -8.36
CA GLU A 159 -4.15 8.12 -9.17
C GLU A 159 -4.75 6.73 -8.89
N ASP A 160 -6.06 6.66 -8.67
CA ASP A 160 -6.80 5.40 -8.51
C ASP A 160 -7.20 4.82 -9.88
N ILE A 161 -6.43 3.83 -10.35
CA ILE A 161 -6.66 3.14 -11.63
C ILE A 161 -7.85 2.15 -11.53
N LYS A 162 -8.34 1.80 -10.33
CA LYS A 162 -9.58 1.00 -10.21
C LYS A 162 -10.82 1.82 -10.52
N MET A 163 -10.76 3.15 -10.49
CA MET A 163 -11.78 4.00 -11.09
C MET A 163 -11.65 4.05 -12.62
N ASP A 164 -10.41 4.10 -13.15
CA ASP A 164 -10.19 4.19 -14.60
C ASP A 164 -10.43 2.86 -15.33
N LYS A 165 -10.17 1.71 -14.70
CA LYS A 165 -10.52 0.37 -15.24
C LYS A 165 -12.02 0.05 -15.20
N ARG A 166 -12.87 0.89 -14.60
CA ARG A 166 -14.33 0.85 -14.82
C ARG A 166 -14.74 1.44 -16.18
N LYS A 167 -13.78 1.86 -17.02
CA LYS A 167 -14.00 2.16 -18.44
C LYS A 167 -14.22 0.94 -19.33
N ASP A 168 -14.07 -0.29 -18.80
CA ASP A 168 -14.69 -1.45 -19.43
C ASP A 168 -16.05 -1.74 -18.75
N PRO A 169 -17.18 -1.26 -19.32
CA PRO A 169 -18.50 -1.51 -18.75
C PRO A 169 -18.87 -3.00 -18.68
N SER A 170 -18.19 -3.90 -19.42
CA SER A 170 -18.43 -5.34 -19.31
C SER A 170 -17.93 -5.95 -17.99
N SER A 171 -17.04 -5.24 -17.27
CA SER A 171 -16.49 -5.68 -15.99
C SER A 171 -17.37 -5.39 -14.76
N VAL A 172 -18.46 -4.64 -14.93
CA VAL A 172 -19.31 -4.15 -13.82
C VAL A 172 -20.41 -5.16 -13.46
N ASP A 173 -20.20 -5.96 -12.41
CA ASP A 173 -21.23 -6.83 -11.85
C ASP A 173 -22.25 -6.05 -10.99
N ILE A 174 -23.30 -5.56 -11.64
CA ILE A 174 -24.43 -4.85 -11.00
C ILE A 174 -25.14 -5.72 -9.95
N LYS A 175 -25.21 -7.04 -10.14
CA LYS A 175 -25.83 -7.97 -9.18
C LYS A 175 -25.01 -8.03 -7.89
N LYS A 176 -23.67 -8.13 -7.99
CA LYS A 176 -22.77 -8.08 -6.82
C LYS A 176 -22.88 -6.74 -6.09
N ILE A 177 -22.88 -5.62 -6.81
CA ILE A 177 -23.04 -4.29 -6.23
C ILE A 177 -24.36 -4.17 -5.46
N LEU A 178 -25.49 -4.62 -6.04
CA LEU A 178 -26.78 -4.60 -5.37
C LEU A 178 -26.82 -5.50 -4.12
N LEU A 179 -26.18 -6.67 -4.17
CA LEU A 179 -26.04 -7.55 -3.00
C LEU A 179 -25.21 -6.90 -1.90
N ASP A 180 -24.12 -6.20 -2.24
CA ASP A 180 -23.29 -5.47 -1.29
C ASP A 180 -24.04 -4.28 -0.67
N MET A 181 -24.80 -3.50 -1.46
CA MET A 181 -25.66 -2.42 -0.95
C MET A 181 -26.75 -2.96 0.01
N ARG A 182 -27.33 -4.12 -0.30
CA ARG A 182 -28.37 -4.76 0.54
C ARG A 182 -27.86 -5.22 1.90
N LYS A 183 -26.54 -5.35 2.12
CA LYS A 183 -25.96 -5.59 3.46
C LYS A 183 -26.19 -4.41 4.41
N TYR A 184 -26.29 -3.19 3.87
CA TYR A 184 -26.45 -1.95 4.64
C TYR A 184 -27.90 -1.46 4.69
N ARG A 185 -28.73 -1.80 3.70
CA ARG A 185 -30.16 -1.45 3.68
C ARG A 185 -30.98 -2.51 2.95
N MET A 186 -31.88 -3.18 3.67
CA MET A 186 -32.85 -4.11 3.08
C MET A 186 -33.84 -3.37 2.16
N GLY A 187 -34.40 -4.08 1.18
CA GLY A 187 -35.47 -3.57 0.32
C GLY A 187 -35.03 -2.64 -0.83
N LEU A 188 -33.73 -2.50 -1.12
CA LEU A 188 -33.24 -1.80 -2.30
C LEU A 188 -33.58 -2.57 -3.59
N ILE A 189 -34.22 -1.89 -4.56
CA ILE A 189 -34.75 -2.44 -5.83
C ILE A 189 -35.74 -3.57 -5.58
N GLN A 190 -37.04 -3.28 -5.65
CA GLN A 190 -38.12 -4.18 -5.23
C GLN A 190 -38.80 -4.92 -6.37
N THR A 191 -38.78 -4.36 -7.60
CA THR A 191 -39.40 -4.98 -8.78
C THR A 191 -38.37 -5.37 -9.85
N PRO A 192 -38.69 -6.36 -10.71
CA PRO A 192 -37.85 -6.68 -11.88
C PRO A 192 -37.61 -5.48 -12.80
N ASP A 193 -38.62 -4.61 -12.96
CA ASP A 193 -38.50 -3.41 -13.80
C ASP A 193 -37.56 -2.36 -13.21
N GLN A 194 -37.52 -2.18 -11.89
CA GLN A 194 -36.53 -1.32 -11.25
C GLN A 194 -35.11 -1.86 -11.45
N LEU A 195 -34.93 -3.18 -11.44
CA LEU A 195 -33.63 -3.80 -11.74
C LEU A 195 -33.26 -3.59 -13.21
N ARG A 196 -34.20 -3.84 -14.14
CA ARG A 196 -34.02 -3.62 -15.59
C ARG A 196 -33.69 -2.16 -15.90
N PHE A 197 -34.41 -1.22 -15.29
CA PHE A 197 -34.14 0.22 -15.39
C PHE A 197 -32.73 0.55 -14.88
N SER A 198 -32.32 -0.02 -13.75
CA SER A 198 -30.98 0.20 -13.20
C SER A 198 -29.88 -0.30 -14.14
N TYR A 199 -30.07 -1.47 -14.78
CA TYR A 199 -29.16 -1.96 -15.81
C TYR A 199 -29.12 -1.02 -17.03
N LEU A 200 -30.27 -0.57 -17.53
CA LEU A 200 -30.35 0.36 -18.66
C LEU A 200 -29.67 1.70 -18.35
N ALA A 201 -29.92 2.28 -17.17
CA ALA A 201 -29.31 3.55 -16.75
C ALA A 201 -27.77 3.43 -16.63
N VAL A 202 -27.25 2.31 -16.14
CA VAL A 202 -25.80 2.07 -16.06
C VAL A 202 -25.19 1.86 -17.46
N ILE A 203 -25.84 1.10 -18.33
CA ILE A 203 -25.38 0.87 -19.71
C ILE A 203 -25.37 2.18 -20.52
N GLU A 204 -26.43 2.99 -20.38
CA GLU A 204 -26.53 4.27 -21.07
C GLU A 204 -25.51 5.27 -20.50
N GLY A 205 -25.42 5.37 -19.18
CA GLY A 205 -24.44 6.20 -18.46
C GLY A 205 -22.99 5.87 -18.79
N ALA A 206 -22.68 4.60 -19.05
CA ALA A 206 -21.34 4.17 -19.44
C ALA A 206 -20.87 4.77 -20.77
N LYS A 207 -21.78 5.05 -21.73
CA LYS A 207 -21.40 5.64 -23.03
C LYS A 207 -20.75 7.02 -22.85
N TYR A 208 -21.35 7.85 -22.00
CA TYR A 208 -20.81 9.16 -21.63
C TYR A 208 -19.44 9.03 -20.93
N ILE A 209 -19.31 8.09 -19.98
CA ILE A 209 -18.04 7.85 -19.25
C ILE A 209 -16.92 7.33 -20.18
N MET A 210 -17.27 6.60 -21.25
CA MET A 210 -16.33 6.14 -22.27
C MET A 210 -15.87 7.26 -23.23
N GLY A 211 -16.36 8.49 -23.08
CA GLY A 211 -15.93 9.66 -23.86
C GLY A 211 -16.87 10.08 -24.98
N ASP A 212 -18.07 9.47 -25.09
CA ASP A 212 -19.10 9.96 -26.01
C ASP A 212 -19.88 11.13 -25.38
N SER A 213 -19.30 12.32 -25.47
CA SER A 213 -19.89 13.56 -24.95
C SER A 213 -21.23 13.91 -25.60
N SER A 214 -21.52 13.42 -26.82
CA SER A 214 -22.77 13.71 -27.55
C SER A 214 -24.02 13.12 -26.87
N VAL A 215 -23.81 12.09 -26.05
CA VAL A 215 -24.87 11.40 -25.30
C VAL A 215 -25.57 12.34 -24.31
N GLN A 216 -24.86 13.31 -23.73
CA GLN A 216 -25.44 14.24 -22.75
C GLN A 216 -26.42 15.23 -23.40
N GLU A 217 -26.09 15.74 -24.60
CA GLU A 217 -26.99 16.60 -25.38
C GLU A 217 -28.23 15.83 -25.80
N ARG A 218 -28.04 14.58 -26.28
CA ARG A 218 -29.13 13.68 -26.67
C ARG A 218 -30.06 13.32 -25.51
N TRP A 219 -29.56 13.15 -24.28
CA TRP A 219 -30.43 12.98 -23.11
C TRP A 219 -31.26 14.22 -22.82
N LYS A 220 -30.68 15.43 -22.93
CA LYS A 220 -31.40 16.70 -22.72
C LYS A 220 -32.52 16.88 -23.74
N GLU A 221 -32.29 16.52 -25.00
CA GLU A 221 -33.34 16.52 -26.03
C GLU A 221 -34.45 15.51 -25.73
N LEU A 222 -34.09 14.26 -25.40
CA LEU A 222 -35.05 13.18 -25.16
C LEU A 222 -35.87 13.39 -23.86
N SER A 223 -35.29 14.05 -22.85
CA SER A 223 -35.97 14.28 -21.57
C SER A 223 -37.07 15.34 -21.66
N ASN A 224 -37.04 16.20 -22.68
CA ASN A 224 -37.96 17.33 -22.85
C ASN A 224 -38.01 18.26 -21.61
N GLU A 225 -36.93 18.34 -20.84
CA GLU A 225 -36.83 19.12 -19.59
C GLU A 225 -37.13 20.62 -19.76
N ASP A 226 -36.92 21.17 -20.95
CA ASP A 226 -37.22 22.57 -21.28
C ASP A 226 -38.75 22.82 -21.51
N GLN A 227 -39.60 21.79 -21.53
CA GLN A 227 -41.06 21.94 -21.59
C GLN A 227 -41.66 22.17 -20.20
N LYS A 228 -42.44 23.24 -20.03
CA LYS A 228 -43.21 23.48 -18.79
C LYS A 228 -44.18 22.31 -18.52
N PRO A 229 -44.34 21.89 -17.25
CA PRO A 229 -45.25 20.81 -16.90
C PRO A 229 -46.69 21.20 -17.27
N SER A 230 -47.33 20.39 -18.11
CA SER A 230 -48.76 20.45 -18.32
C SER A 230 -49.48 19.95 -17.07
N SER A 231 -50.60 20.60 -16.72
CA SER A 231 -51.41 20.24 -15.56
C SER A 231 -51.99 18.82 -15.69
N PRO A 232 -52.19 18.09 -14.58
CA PRO A 232 -52.59 16.70 -14.60
C PRO A 232 -54.03 16.54 -15.09
N THR A 233 -54.19 16.24 -16.38
CA THR A 233 -55.49 15.84 -16.94
C THR A 233 -55.74 14.39 -16.55
N GLN A 234 -56.82 14.16 -15.81
CA GLN A 234 -57.24 12.82 -15.40
C GLN A 234 -57.51 11.93 -16.62
N ASN A 235 -56.96 10.71 -16.61
CA ASN A 235 -57.57 9.58 -17.31
C ASN A 235 -57.24 8.28 -16.57
N ILE A 236 -58.08 7.93 -15.61
CA ILE A 236 -58.08 6.60 -14.99
C ILE A 236 -58.68 5.63 -15.99
N LYS A 237 -57.89 4.64 -16.45
CA LYS A 237 -58.42 3.38 -16.98
C LYS A 237 -57.76 2.21 -16.27
N HIS A 238 -58.53 1.57 -15.40
CA HIS A 238 -58.22 0.29 -14.78
C HIS A 238 -58.48 -0.84 -15.79
N CYS A 239 -57.54 -1.77 -15.95
CA CYS A 239 -57.70 -3.20 -16.30
C CYS A 239 -56.30 -3.85 -16.26
N THR A 240 -55.96 -4.61 -15.22
CA THR A 240 -56.14 -6.08 -15.06
C THR A 240 -55.21 -6.94 -15.90
N GLU A 241 -54.31 -7.62 -15.18
CA GLU A 241 -53.72 -8.95 -15.39
C GLU A 241 -53.51 -9.54 -16.80
N ASN A 242 -52.25 -9.95 -17.02
CA ASN A 242 -51.81 -11.22 -17.64
C ASN A 242 -52.46 -11.71 -18.96
N CYS A 243 -51.67 -11.74 -20.05
CA CYS A 243 -51.11 -13.01 -20.57
C CYS A 243 -50.16 -12.85 -21.77
N ASN A 244 -49.40 -13.91 -22.05
CA ASN A 244 -48.39 -14.01 -23.12
C ASN A 244 -49.00 -14.15 -24.52
N GLY A 245 -48.29 -13.72 -25.58
CA GLY A 245 -48.70 -14.01 -26.97
C GLY A 245 -47.72 -13.49 -28.05
N ALA A 246 -47.42 -14.31 -29.05
CA ALA A 246 -46.19 -14.29 -29.83
C ALA A 246 -46.22 -13.58 -31.21
N ARG A 247 -45.02 -13.13 -31.63
CA ARG A 247 -44.43 -13.21 -33.00
C ARG A 247 -44.98 -12.39 -34.20
N ILE A 248 -44.07 -12.32 -35.19
CA ILE A 248 -44.20 -12.06 -36.64
C ILE A 248 -43.92 -10.62 -37.12
N SER A 249 -42.66 -10.40 -37.56
CA SER A 249 -42.30 -9.50 -38.67
C SER A 249 -42.58 -10.18 -40.01
N PRO A 250 -42.68 -9.44 -41.14
CA PRO A 250 -41.71 -9.72 -42.21
C PRO A 250 -41.33 -8.56 -43.17
N LEU A 251 -40.04 -8.55 -43.57
CA LEU A 251 -39.44 -8.11 -44.87
C LEU A 251 -39.64 -6.62 -45.31
N ILE A 252 -38.80 -5.97 -46.15
CA ILE A 252 -38.14 -6.35 -47.44
C ILE A 252 -36.84 -5.50 -47.71
N LYS A 253 -35.73 -6.15 -48.17
CA LYS A 253 -34.66 -5.80 -49.19
C LYS A 253 -33.92 -4.42 -49.17
N GLU A 254 -32.74 -4.16 -49.79
CA GLU A 254 -31.70 -4.87 -50.61
C GLU A 254 -30.35 -4.06 -50.50
N GLU A 255 -29.16 -4.63 -50.26
CA GLU A 255 -28.06 -5.10 -51.16
C GLU A 255 -27.06 -4.09 -51.82
N HIS A 256 -25.77 -4.52 -51.96
CA HIS A 256 -24.57 -4.02 -52.73
C HIS A 256 -23.42 -3.33 -51.93
N ALA A 257 -22.13 -3.20 -52.32
CA ALA A 257 -21.09 -4.00 -53.07
C ALA A 257 -19.82 -3.09 -53.29
N ILE A 258 -18.52 -3.49 -53.37
CA ILE A 258 -17.70 -4.63 -52.87
C ILE A 258 -16.17 -4.28 -52.94
N GLU A 259 -15.31 -4.82 -52.05
CA GLU A 259 -13.79 -4.85 -52.07
C GLU A 259 -12.98 -3.51 -52.21
N THR A 260 -11.66 -3.34 -51.96
CA THR A 260 -10.44 -4.22 -52.01
C THR A 260 -9.26 -3.71 -51.10
N LYS A 261 -8.00 -4.22 -51.21
CA LYS A 261 -6.90 -4.20 -50.19
C LYS A 261 -5.64 -3.32 -50.45
N ILE A 262 -5.12 -2.69 -49.37
CA ILE A 262 -3.74 -2.60 -48.75
C ILE A 262 -2.51 -3.11 -49.55
N PRO A 263 -1.35 -2.36 -49.66
CA PRO A 263 -0.09 -2.62 -48.88
C PRO A 263 1.01 -1.48 -48.73
N GLU A 264 2.15 -1.78 -48.05
CA GLU A 264 3.53 -1.14 -48.05
C GLU A 264 3.84 0.29 -47.47
N VAL A 265 5.09 0.73 -47.11
CA VAL A 265 6.32 0.12 -46.45
C VAL A 265 7.45 1.18 -46.08
N ALA A 266 8.36 0.86 -45.12
CA ALA A 266 9.75 1.36 -44.78
C ALA A 266 10.13 2.88 -44.69
N VAL A 267 10.98 3.37 -43.74
CA VAL A 267 12.47 3.21 -43.62
C VAL A 267 12.99 3.73 -42.24
N LYS A 268 14.18 3.27 -41.78
CA LYS A 268 14.95 3.78 -40.59
C LYS A 268 16.38 4.20 -41.00
N GLN A 269 17.02 5.10 -40.24
CA GLN A 269 18.46 5.42 -40.39
C GLN A 269 19.12 5.90 -39.07
N GLU A 270 20.42 5.63 -38.89
CA GLU A 270 21.20 5.83 -37.64
C GLU A 270 22.68 6.14 -38.00
N CYS A 271 23.40 6.94 -37.18
CA CYS A 271 24.82 7.30 -37.38
C CYS A 271 25.59 7.43 -36.05
N THR A 272 26.90 7.14 -36.05
CA THR A 272 27.79 7.12 -34.86
C THR A 272 29.14 7.78 -35.13
N ASP A 273 29.74 8.47 -34.15
CA ASP A 273 31.21 8.52 -34.02
C ASP A 273 31.74 8.98 -32.62
N GLY A 274 32.98 8.60 -32.26
CA GLY A 274 33.75 9.19 -31.14
C GLY A 274 34.23 8.24 -30.02
N ASN A 275 35.35 7.52 -30.21
CA ASN A 275 35.70 6.37 -29.34
C ASN A 275 37.03 6.42 -28.53
N THR A 276 37.96 7.36 -28.76
CA THR A 276 39.31 7.25 -28.13
C THR A 276 39.35 7.71 -26.66
N ALA A 277 38.70 8.83 -26.33
CA ALA A 277 38.73 9.40 -24.97
C ALA A 277 37.90 8.61 -23.93
N SER A 278 36.98 7.75 -24.37
CA SER A 278 36.17 6.89 -23.51
C SER A 278 37.03 5.81 -22.82
N SER A 279 37.99 5.24 -23.55
CA SER A 279 38.81 4.10 -23.13
C SER A 279 39.67 4.36 -21.88
N ILE A 280 40.33 5.53 -21.82
CA ILE A 280 41.20 5.92 -20.70
C ILE A 280 40.36 6.25 -19.45
N ARG A 281 39.18 6.87 -19.64
CA ARG A 281 38.23 7.14 -18.55
C ARG A 281 37.60 5.86 -18.02
N LYS A 282 37.39 4.85 -18.87
CA LYS A 282 36.85 3.53 -18.51
C LYS A 282 37.82 2.77 -17.57
N ARG A 283 39.10 2.65 -17.94
CA ARG A 283 40.12 1.95 -17.09
C ARG A 283 40.25 2.57 -15.69
N LYS A 284 40.37 3.91 -15.58
CA LYS A 284 40.42 4.61 -14.28
C LYS A 284 39.14 4.47 -13.43
N ARG A 285 38.00 4.07 -14.02
CA ARG A 285 36.76 3.76 -13.30
C ARG A 285 36.74 2.30 -12.82
N GLU A 286 37.22 1.38 -13.66
CA GLU A 286 37.33 -0.05 -13.35
C GLU A 286 38.28 -0.31 -12.16
N ASP A 287 39.43 0.35 -12.10
CA ASP A 287 40.38 0.24 -10.97
C ASP A 287 39.75 0.67 -9.62
N ARG A 288 38.93 1.74 -9.64
CA ARG A 288 38.20 2.20 -8.44
C ARG A 288 37.10 1.23 -8.03
N ILE A 289 36.44 0.58 -9.00
CA ILE A 289 35.42 -0.44 -8.73
C ILE A 289 36.08 -1.67 -8.10
N ALA A 290 37.23 -2.13 -8.62
CA ALA A 290 37.99 -3.25 -8.06
C ALA A 290 38.44 -2.97 -6.61
N GLY A 291 39.06 -1.80 -6.36
CA GLY A 291 39.48 -1.40 -5.01
C GLY A 291 38.32 -1.23 -4.01
N THR A 292 37.13 -0.86 -4.49
CA THR A 292 35.91 -0.79 -3.66
C THR A 292 35.36 -2.19 -3.37
N ALA A 293 35.32 -3.07 -4.38
CA ALA A 293 34.83 -4.45 -4.25
C ALA A 293 35.67 -5.25 -3.23
N GLN A 294 37.00 -5.10 -3.26
CA GLN A 294 37.91 -5.78 -2.33
C GLN A 294 37.66 -5.36 -0.87
N LYS A 295 37.47 -4.06 -0.60
CA LYS A 295 37.10 -3.55 0.75
C LYS A 295 35.73 -4.06 1.20
N VAL A 296 34.75 -4.16 0.30
CA VAL A 296 33.43 -4.75 0.61
C VAL A 296 33.55 -6.23 0.96
N GLN A 297 34.41 -6.98 0.28
CA GLN A 297 34.64 -8.40 0.54
C GLN A 297 35.33 -8.63 1.90
N GLU A 298 36.31 -7.81 2.27
CA GLU A 298 36.88 -7.83 3.63
C GLU A 298 35.84 -7.53 4.72
N MET A 299 35.01 -6.51 4.52
CA MET A 299 33.96 -6.15 5.49
C MET A 299 32.94 -7.29 5.65
N LYS A 300 32.53 -7.95 4.56
CA LYS A 300 31.68 -9.15 4.61
C LYS A 300 32.32 -10.30 5.39
N GLN A 301 33.62 -10.54 5.21
CA GLN A 301 34.35 -11.56 5.98
C GLN A 301 34.46 -11.20 7.48
N LYS A 302 34.69 -9.93 7.82
CA LYS A 302 34.74 -9.45 9.22
C LYS A 302 33.37 -9.59 9.90
N LEU A 303 32.28 -9.24 9.21
CA LEU A 303 30.90 -9.43 9.69
C LEU A 303 30.55 -10.92 9.89
N SER A 304 30.88 -11.77 8.91
CA SER A 304 30.67 -13.23 9.01
C SER A 304 31.40 -13.84 10.22
N LYS A 305 32.66 -13.45 10.46
CA LYS A 305 33.42 -13.88 11.66
C LYS A 305 32.77 -13.39 12.97
N ALA A 306 32.20 -12.20 12.99
CA ALA A 306 31.46 -11.68 14.16
C ALA A 306 30.14 -12.43 14.39
N GLU A 307 29.38 -12.73 13.35
CA GLU A 307 28.15 -13.53 13.44
C GLU A 307 28.42 -14.96 13.90
N ILE A 308 29.47 -15.61 13.41
CA ILE A 308 29.88 -16.95 13.87
C ILE A 308 30.25 -16.93 15.36
N LYS A 309 30.99 -15.91 15.82
CA LYS A 309 31.27 -15.72 17.26
C LYS A 309 29.98 -15.51 18.06
N ARG A 310 29.03 -14.71 17.56
CA ARG A 310 27.74 -14.46 18.23
C ARG A 310 26.86 -15.71 18.30
N LYS A 311 26.79 -16.50 17.22
CA LYS A 311 26.07 -17.79 17.19
C LYS A 311 26.69 -18.80 18.15
N ARG A 312 28.03 -18.91 18.19
CA ARG A 312 28.73 -19.72 19.20
C ARG A 312 28.41 -19.24 20.63
N TRP A 313 28.47 -17.94 20.91
CA TRP A 313 28.14 -17.41 22.24
C TRP A 313 26.70 -17.75 22.67
N ILE A 314 25.72 -17.59 21.77
CA ILE A 314 24.31 -17.93 22.06
C ILE A 314 24.15 -19.43 22.36
N TYR A 315 24.86 -20.31 21.64
CA TYR A 315 24.85 -21.76 21.88
C TYR A 315 25.51 -22.16 23.21
N TRP A 316 26.65 -21.56 23.55
CA TRP A 316 27.40 -21.88 24.77
C TRP A 316 26.85 -21.21 26.04
N LYS A 317 26.13 -20.09 25.93
CA LYS A 317 25.55 -19.37 27.08
C LYS A 317 24.69 -20.27 28.00
N PRO A 318 23.69 -21.05 27.54
CA PRO A 318 22.92 -21.92 28.42
C PRO A 318 23.77 -23.05 29.02
N ILE A 319 24.74 -23.58 28.28
CA ILE A 319 25.63 -24.66 28.76
C ILE A 319 26.48 -24.14 29.94
N LEU A 320 27.09 -22.96 29.80
CA LEU A 320 27.90 -22.34 30.85
C LEU A 320 27.08 -22.00 32.10
N ILE A 321 25.84 -21.50 31.93
CA ILE A 321 24.92 -21.23 33.04
C ILE A 321 24.57 -22.52 33.79
N ASN A 322 24.23 -23.59 33.07
CA ASN A 322 23.86 -24.87 33.68
C ASN A 322 25.04 -25.53 34.42
N VAL A 323 26.26 -25.49 33.85
CA VAL A 323 27.47 -25.99 34.52
C VAL A 323 27.76 -25.17 35.79
N GLY A 324 27.61 -23.85 35.74
CA GLY A 324 27.75 -22.99 36.92
C GLY A 324 26.73 -23.31 38.02
N ALA A 325 25.46 -23.49 37.66
CA ALA A 325 24.40 -23.85 38.61
C ALA A 325 24.64 -25.21 39.28
N ILE A 326 25.06 -26.23 38.51
CA ILE A 326 25.43 -27.54 39.05
C ILE A 326 26.63 -27.42 40.00
N GLY A 327 27.65 -26.62 39.65
CA GLY A 327 28.80 -26.36 40.51
C GLY A 327 28.41 -25.74 41.86
N VAL A 328 27.49 -24.77 41.87
CA VAL A 328 26.95 -24.15 43.09
C VAL A 328 26.19 -25.18 43.95
N LEU A 329 25.37 -26.03 43.34
CA LEU A 329 24.62 -27.07 44.06
C LEU A 329 25.55 -28.13 44.69
N VAL A 330 26.56 -28.60 43.95
CA VAL A 330 27.55 -29.56 44.45
C VAL A 330 28.39 -28.94 45.57
N PHE A 331 28.82 -27.68 45.42
CA PHE A 331 29.56 -26.99 46.47
C PHE A 331 28.71 -26.76 47.73
N GLY A 332 27.45 -26.34 47.57
CA GLY A 332 26.49 -26.21 48.67
C GLY A 332 26.27 -27.54 49.40
N ALA A 333 26.04 -28.63 48.67
CA ALA A 333 25.89 -29.97 49.25
C ALA A 333 27.16 -30.42 50.00
N TYR A 334 28.35 -30.16 49.46
CA TYR A 334 29.62 -30.45 50.13
C TYR A 334 29.81 -29.64 51.42
N VAL A 335 29.46 -28.34 51.42
CA VAL A 335 29.50 -27.50 52.63
C VAL A 335 28.50 -28.01 53.68
N CYS A 336 27.26 -28.30 53.29
CA CYS A 336 26.26 -28.89 54.20
C CYS A 336 26.73 -30.23 54.78
N TRP A 337 27.31 -31.11 53.97
CA TRP A 337 27.85 -32.40 54.43
C TRP A 337 29.02 -32.21 55.41
N ARG A 338 29.93 -31.27 55.13
CA ARG A 338 31.06 -30.93 56.02
C ARG A 338 30.66 -30.26 57.33
N LEU A 339 29.49 -29.63 57.38
CA LEU A 339 28.89 -29.07 58.60
C LEU A 339 28.07 -30.11 59.39
N TYR A 340 27.58 -31.16 58.73
CA TYR A 340 26.77 -32.23 59.36
C TYR A 340 27.61 -33.36 59.96
N VAL A 341 28.79 -33.64 59.40
CA VAL A 341 29.72 -34.71 59.87
C VAL A 341 30.80 -34.13 60.78
N ARG A 342 30.44 -33.17 61.64
CA ARG A 342 31.34 -32.49 62.58
C ARG A 342 30.64 -32.16 63.87
#